data_AF-A0A837I3Z8-F1
#
_entry.id   AF-A0A837I3Z8-F1
#
_cell.length_a   1.000
_cell.length_b   1.000
_cell.length_c   1.000
_cell.angle_alpha   90.00
_cell.angle_beta   90.00
_cell.angle_gamma   90.00
#
_symmetry.space_group_name_H-M   'P 1'
#
loop_
_entity.id
_entity.type
_entity.pdbx_description
1 polymer ?
#
loop_
_entity_poly.entity_id
_entity_poly.type
_entity_poly.pdbx_seq_one_letter_code
_entity_poly.pdbx_strand_id
1 'polypeptide(L)'
;MIILALITLGVALTLYFNTTLLKNIKNKSTPSSEPSVQAQPSPISDAGREPNGSAETANWKIYENKYFVFKYPPNWFYESPSWLPQEENVSFFMEGTKADHSDGDHKGNEVFIFGFGAQGDTVDKIRKDYYPNAKEITVASRKAIKISESHVIISISSDRIMNISGQNLSQILATFRFLD
;
A
#
# COMPACT_ATOMS: atom_id res chain seq x y z
N MET A 1 13.25 47.50 2.98
CA MET A 1 12.53 46.98 4.17
C MET A 1 11.68 45.74 3.86
N ILE A 2 10.82 45.75 2.82
CA ILE A 2 9.90 44.63 2.49
C ILE A 2 10.58 43.24 2.40
N ILE A 3 11.73 43.14 1.73
CA ILE A 3 12.45 41.87 1.55
C ILE A 3 12.85 41.23 2.90
N LEU A 4 13.26 42.03 3.89
CA LEU A 4 13.65 41.53 5.21
C LEU A 4 12.45 40.94 5.96
N ALA A 5 11.28 41.57 5.85
CA ALA A 5 10.04 41.10 6.48
C ALA A 5 9.58 39.73 5.95
N LEU A 6 9.73 39.49 4.64
CA LEU A 6 9.41 38.21 4.00
C LEU A 6 10.35 37.08 4.48
N ILE A 7 11.65 37.36 4.62
CA ILE A 7 12.62 36.41 5.16
C ILE A 7 12.28 36.05 6.62
N THR A 8 11.99 37.05 7.47
CA THR A 8 11.61 36.79 8.86
C THR A 8 10.31 36.01 8.99
N LEU A 9 9.33 36.25 8.11
CA LEU A 9 8.07 35.50 8.09
C LEU A 9 8.29 34.04 7.68
N GLY A 10 9.11 33.79 6.66
CA GLY A 10 9.46 32.43 6.23
C GLY A 10 10.12 31.61 7.34
N VAL A 11 11.14 32.18 8.00
CA VAL A 11 11.84 31.50 9.12
C VAL A 11 10.90 31.21 10.29
N ALA A 12 10.02 32.15 10.64
CA ALA A 12 9.04 31.95 11.72
C ALA A 12 8.06 30.81 11.42
N LEU A 13 7.57 30.71 10.18
CA LEU A 13 6.67 29.63 9.75
C LEU A 13 7.38 28.26 9.81
N THR A 14 8.62 28.14 9.32
CA THR A 14 9.38 26.87 9.38
C THR A 14 9.59 26.38 10.81
N LEU A 15 9.90 27.28 11.75
CA LEU A 15 10.04 26.95 13.17
C LEU A 15 8.71 26.53 13.82
N TYR A 16 7.60 27.19 13.45
CA TYR A 16 6.27 26.87 13.95
C TYR A 16 5.83 25.44 13.56
N PHE A 17 5.97 25.06 12.29
CA PHE A 17 5.62 23.71 11.84
C PHE A 17 6.51 22.63 12.47
N ASN A 18 7.82 22.85 12.54
CA ASN A 18 8.76 21.86 13.11
C ASN A 18 8.50 21.62 14.62
N THR A 19 8.25 22.68 15.39
CA THR A 19 7.96 22.56 16.83
C THR A 19 6.58 21.96 17.15
N THR A 20 5.60 22.12 16.26
CA THR A 20 4.24 21.59 16.46
C THR A 20 4.17 20.09 16.15
N LEU A 21 4.83 19.63 15.09
CA LEU A 21 4.92 18.19 14.73
C LEU A 21 5.58 17.35 15.83
N LEU A 22 6.69 17.82 16.41
CA LEU A 22 7.42 17.09 17.46
C LEU A 22 6.64 16.96 18.78
N LYS A 23 5.72 17.87 19.08
CA LYS A 23 4.89 17.80 20.31
C LYS A 23 3.86 16.68 20.26
N ASN A 24 3.35 16.31 19.08
CA ASN A 24 2.33 15.28 18.94
C ASN A 24 2.88 13.84 19.02
N ILE A 25 4.21 13.65 18.89
CA ILE A 25 4.84 12.31 18.91
C ILE A 25 5.19 11.86 20.34
N LYS A 26 5.26 12.78 21.32
CA LYS A 26 5.88 12.49 22.63
C LYS A 26 4.96 11.84 23.69
N ASN A 27 3.70 11.58 23.37
CA ASN A 27 2.71 11.06 24.32
C ASN A 27 2.19 9.66 23.93
N LYS A 28 3.00 8.62 24.15
CA LYS A 28 2.48 7.26 24.40
C LYS A 28 3.32 6.57 25.48
N SER A 29 2.74 6.43 26.66
CA SER A 29 3.41 6.03 27.89
C SER A 29 3.74 4.53 27.95
N THR A 30 4.89 4.19 28.54
CA THR A 30 5.25 2.84 28.98
C THR A 30 4.75 2.59 30.42
N PRO A 31 4.22 1.39 30.70
CA PRO A 31 4.74 0.52 31.79
C PRO A 31 4.67 -0.97 31.41
N SER A 32 5.13 -1.99 32.15
CA SER A 32 6.20 -2.20 33.16
C SER A 32 6.29 -3.74 33.40
N SER A 33 7.47 -4.26 33.78
CA SER A 33 7.69 -5.62 34.34
C SER A 33 7.00 -5.78 35.72
N GLU A 34 6.74 -6.96 36.35
CA GLU A 34 6.85 -8.43 36.08
C GLU A 34 6.22 -9.20 37.30
N PRO A 35 6.39 -10.53 37.58
CA PRO A 35 6.39 -11.78 36.78
C PRO A 35 5.46 -12.92 37.34
N SER A 36 5.34 -14.05 36.61
CA SER A 36 5.09 -15.45 37.07
C SER A 36 3.74 -15.92 37.67
N VAL A 37 3.08 -16.92 37.06
CA VAL A 37 3.01 -18.36 37.49
C VAL A 37 2.00 -19.17 36.65
N GLN A 38 2.44 -20.36 36.23
CA GLN A 38 1.79 -21.53 35.62
C GLN A 38 0.33 -21.89 35.99
N ALA A 39 -0.51 -22.14 34.96
CA ALA A 39 -1.54 -23.20 34.94
C ALA A 39 -1.93 -23.56 33.48
N GLN A 40 -1.97 -24.85 33.13
CA GLN A 40 -2.46 -25.36 31.84
C GLN A 40 -3.84 -26.00 32.03
N PRO A 41 -4.85 -25.64 31.23
CA PRO A 41 -5.59 -26.68 30.51
C PRO A 41 -6.08 -26.29 29.10
N SER A 42 -5.96 -27.26 28.17
CA SER A 42 -6.74 -27.40 26.92
C SER A 42 -6.52 -26.38 25.78
N PRO A 43 -6.68 -26.80 24.51
CA PRO A 43 -6.30 -25.97 23.37
C PRO A 43 -7.31 -24.85 23.13
N ILE A 44 -6.89 -23.62 23.41
CA ILE A 44 -7.55 -22.41 22.93
C ILE A 44 -7.18 -22.28 21.44
N SER A 45 -8.19 -22.15 20.58
CA SER A 45 -7.99 -21.90 19.14
C SER A 45 -7.17 -20.63 18.96
N ASP A 46 -5.98 -20.77 18.37
CA ASP A 46 -5.01 -19.69 18.21
C ASP A 46 -5.40 -18.75 17.06
N ALA A 47 -6.45 -17.95 17.30
CA ALA A 47 -6.98 -16.96 16.36
C ALA A 47 -6.27 -15.60 16.46
N GLY A 48 -5.06 -15.55 17.05
CA GLY A 48 -4.34 -14.30 17.34
C GLY A 48 -2.83 -14.33 17.08
N ARG A 49 -2.25 -15.48 16.74
CA ARG A 49 -0.83 -15.61 16.42
C ARG A 49 -0.63 -15.70 14.91
N GLU A 50 -0.06 -14.68 14.29
CA GLU A 50 0.53 -14.85 12.96
C GLU A 50 1.64 -15.91 13.04
N PRO A 51 1.53 -17.03 12.30
CA PRO A 51 2.56 -18.05 12.31
C PRO A 51 3.69 -17.63 11.37
N ASN A 52 4.89 -17.45 11.94
CA ASN A 52 6.10 -17.18 11.17
C ASN A 52 6.29 -18.24 10.06
N GLY A 53 6.29 -17.81 8.79
CA GLY A 53 6.88 -18.58 7.68
C GLY A 53 5.93 -19.25 6.68
N SER A 54 4.61 -19.11 6.79
CA SER A 54 3.70 -19.50 5.71
C SER A 54 2.54 -18.52 5.60
N ALA A 55 2.53 -17.71 4.53
CA ALA A 55 1.37 -16.90 4.18
C ALA A 55 0.27 -17.83 3.65
N GLU A 56 -0.62 -18.28 4.53
CA GLU A 56 -1.71 -19.19 4.18
C GLU A 56 -2.76 -18.46 3.32
N THR A 57 -2.49 -18.39 2.01
CA THR A 57 -3.40 -17.83 1.00
C THR A 57 -4.41 -18.86 0.49
N ALA A 58 -4.63 -19.95 1.23
CA ALA A 58 -5.50 -21.05 0.85
C ALA A 58 -6.98 -20.64 0.81
N ASN A 59 -7.41 -19.83 1.78
CA ASN A 59 -8.77 -19.29 1.91
C ASN A 59 -8.96 -17.88 1.30
N TRP A 60 -7.94 -17.35 0.61
CA TRP A 60 -8.02 -16.02 0.00
C TRP A 60 -8.96 -16.04 -1.23
N LYS A 61 -9.72 -14.96 -1.38
CA LYS A 61 -10.58 -14.71 -2.54
C LYS A 61 -9.71 -14.45 -3.78
N ILE A 62 -10.26 -14.66 -4.97
CA ILE A 62 -9.57 -14.42 -6.25
C ILE A 62 -10.15 -13.16 -6.89
N TYR A 63 -9.28 -12.27 -7.37
CA TYR A 63 -9.62 -11.20 -8.30
C TYR A 63 -9.04 -11.54 -9.67
N GLU A 64 -9.83 -11.34 -10.72
CA GLU A 64 -9.45 -11.63 -12.11
C GLU A 64 -9.95 -10.50 -13.02
N ASN A 65 -9.10 -10.05 -13.93
CA ASN A 65 -9.45 -9.22 -15.08
C ASN A 65 -8.70 -9.73 -16.32
N LYS A 66 -8.91 -9.08 -17.48
CA LYS A 66 -8.31 -9.47 -18.76
C LYS A 66 -6.77 -9.44 -18.84
N TYR A 67 -6.08 -8.92 -17.83
CA TYR A 67 -4.61 -8.79 -17.79
C TYR A 67 -3.94 -9.67 -16.74
N PHE A 68 -4.63 -9.99 -15.64
CA PHE A 68 -4.04 -10.74 -14.54
C PHE A 68 -5.08 -11.33 -13.59
N VAL A 69 -4.61 -12.29 -12.79
CA VAL A 69 -5.29 -12.88 -11.64
C VAL A 69 -4.40 -12.72 -10.42
N PHE A 70 -4.99 -12.40 -9.26
CA PHE A 70 -4.30 -12.44 -7.98
C PHE A 70 -5.25 -12.82 -6.85
N LYS A 71 -4.71 -13.17 -5.68
CA LYS A 71 -5.49 -13.49 -4.48
C LYS A 71 -5.48 -12.33 -3.49
N TYR A 72 -6.57 -12.15 -2.76
CA TYR A 72 -6.70 -11.15 -1.70
C TYR A 72 -7.40 -11.70 -0.44
N PRO A 73 -7.14 -11.13 0.76
CA PRO A 73 -7.72 -11.59 2.01
C PRO A 73 -9.26 -11.74 1.99
N PRO A 74 -9.82 -12.76 2.66
CA PRO A 74 -11.25 -13.04 2.61
C PRO A 74 -12.12 -11.98 3.32
N ASN A 75 -11.55 -11.21 4.25
CA ASN A 75 -12.21 -10.09 4.94
C ASN A 75 -12.14 -8.76 4.16
N TRP A 76 -11.76 -8.79 2.89
CA TRP A 76 -11.80 -7.63 2.00
C TRP A 76 -12.93 -7.75 0.97
N PHE A 77 -13.43 -6.61 0.52
CA PHE A 77 -14.21 -6.44 -0.70
C PHE A 77 -13.51 -5.45 -1.63
N TYR A 78 -13.99 -5.31 -2.86
CA TYR A 78 -13.44 -4.35 -3.81
C TYR A 78 -14.55 -3.56 -4.53
N GLU A 79 -14.25 -2.31 -4.83
CA GLU A 79 -15.08 -1.42 -5.65
C GLU A 79 -14.19 -0.67 -6.64
N SER A 80 -14.74 -0.39 -7.82
CA SER A 80 -14.14 0.52 -8.79
C SER A 80 -14.79 1.90 -8.67
N PRO A 81 -14.02 3.00 -8.68
CA PRO A 81 -14.60 4.33 -8.72
C PRO A 81 -15.54 4.48 -9.92
N SER A 82 -16.76 4.96 -9.70
CA SER A 82 -17.83 4.97 -10.72
C SER A 82 -17.55 5.85 -11.94
N TRP A 83 -16.53 6.72 -11.85
CA TRP A 83 -16.06 7.59 -12.92
C TRP A 83 -14.90 7.00 -13.74
N LEU A 84 -14.47 5.76 -13.46
CA LEU A 84 -13.43 5.04 -14.19
C LEU A 84 -13.95 3.69 -14.69
N PRO A 85 -13.42 3.14 -15.80
CA PRO A 85 -13.75 1.79 -16.21
C PRO A 85 -13.35 0.79 -15.11
N GLN A 86 -14.24 -0.15 -14.78
CA GLN A 86 -14.01 -1.10 -13.68
C GLN A 86 -12.73 -1.94 -13.85
N GLU A 87 -12.35 -2.19 -15.11
CA GLU A 87 -11.15 -2.94 -15.46
C GLU A 87 -9.85 -2.14 -15.31
N GLU A 88 -9.92 -0.81 -15.11
CA GLU A 88 -8.74 0.05 -15.12
C GLU A 88 -8.28 0.55 -13.75
N ASN A 89 -9.20 0.71 -12.79
CA ASN A 89 -8.86 1.09 -11.41
C ASN A 89 -9.78 0.36 -10.44
N VAL A 90 -9.19 -0.33 -9.46
CA VAL A 90 -9.93 -1.07 -8.43
C VAL A 90 -9.28 -0.84 -7.07
N SER A 91 -10.11 -0.40 -6.13
CA SER A 91 -9.76 -0.23 -4.72
C SER A 91 -10.34 -1.38 -3.90
N PHE A 92 -9.58 -1.84 -2.92
CA PHE A 92 -9.96 -2.89 -1.97
C PHE A 92 -10.10 -2.29 -0.58
N PHE A 93 -11.11 -2.77 0.15
CA PHE A 93 -11.57 -2.22 1.43
C PHE A 93 -11.83 -3.35 2.43
N MET A 94 -11.78 -3.04 3.73
CA MET A 94 -12.14 -4.00 4.79
C MET A 94 -13.66 -4.20 4.84
N GLU A 95 -14.13 -5.46 4.86
CA GLU A 95 -15.55 -5.78 5.03
C GLU A 95 -16.14 -5.12 6.30
N GLY A 96 -17.38 -4.65 6.20
CA GLY A 96 -18.05 -3.88 7.25
C GLY A 96 -17.70 -2.38 7.26
N THR A 97 -16.77 -1.92 6.42
CA THR A 97 -16.56 -0.48 6.16
C THR A 97 -17.36 -0.01 4.94
N LYS A 98 -17.67 1.29 4.87
CA LYS A 98 -18.16 1.93 3.65
C LYS A 98 -16.96 2.32 2.80
N ALA A 99 -16.97 2.04 1.50
CA ALA A 99 -15.93 2.54 0.59
C ALA A 99 -15.88 4.07 0.60
N ASP A 100 -14.69 4.62 0.83
CA ASP A 100 -14.42 6.05 0.76
C ASP A 100 -13.32 6.30 -0.29
N HIS A 101 -13.72 6.82 -1.44
CA HIS A 101 -12.84 7.18 -2.56
C HIS A 101 -12.52 8.69 -2.59
N SER A 102 -12.77 9.43 -1.51
CA SER A 102 -12.89 10.90 -1.55
C SER A 102 -11.63 11.66 -2.00
N ASP A 103 -10.44 11.10 -1.78
CA ASP A 103 -9.18 11.64 -2.27
C ASP A 103 -8.50 10.61 -3.19
N GLY A 104 -8.37 10.95 -4.49
CA GLY A 104 -7.59 10.18 -5.48
C GLY A 104 -6.09 10.06 -5.18
N ASP A 105 -5.64 10.60 -4.05
CA ASP A 105 -4.31 10.46 -3.44
C ASP A 105 -4.19 9.23 -2.49
N HIS A 106 -5.17 8.33 -2.48
CA HIS A 106 -5.20 7.13 -1.60
C HIS A 106 -5.26 7.46 -0.10
N LYS A 107 -6.05 8.48 0.29
CA LYS A 107 -6.29 8.86 1.70
C LYS A 107 -7.64 8.38 2.24
N GLY A 108 -8.39 7.61 1.46
CA GLY A 108 -9.58 6.94 1.92
C GLY A 108 -9.25 5.76 2.84
N ASN A 109 -10.17 4.82 2.94
CA ASN A 109 -9.99 3.59 3.71
C ASN A 109 -9.55 2.40 2.85
N GLU A 110 -8.92 2.65 1.69
CA GLU A 110 -8.32 1.60 0.87
C GLU A 110 -7.22 0.85 1.63
N VAL A 111 -7.28 -0.48 1.61
CA VAL A 111 -6.20 -1.35 2.09
C VAL A 111 -5.26 -1.78 0.96
N PHE A 112 -5.74 -1.75 -0.28
CA PHE A 112 -4.97 -2.03 -1.49
C PHE A 112 -5.65 -1.40 -2.70
N ILE A 113 -4.88 -0.96 -3.68
CA ILE A 113 -5.36 -0.39 -4.93
C ILE A 113 -4.42 -0.77 -6.07
N PHE A 114 -4.99 -0.97 -7.26
CA PHE A 114 -4.22 -0.92 -8.50
C PHE A 114 -4.87 0.01 -9.53
N GLY A 115 -4.03 0.58 -10.40
CA GLY A 115 -4.45 1.42 -11.51
C GLY A 115 -3.45 1.40 -12.66
N PHE A 116 -3.92 1.40 -13.90
CA PHE A 116 -3.02 1.45 -15.06
C PHE A 116 -2.47 2.86 -15.30
N GLY A 117 -1.20 2.95 -15.71
CA GLY A 117 -0.61 4.19 -16.21
C GLY A 117 -1.09 4.53 -17.61
N ALA A 118 -0.68 5.71 -18.11
CA ALA A 118 -0.98 6.12 -19.47
C ALA A 118 -0.31 5.21 -20.50
N GLN A 119 -0.91 5.10 -21.69
CA GLN A 119 -0.31 4.35 -22.78
C GLN A 119 0.98 5.02 -23.26
N GLY A 120 2.02 4.23 -23.50
CA GLY A 120 3.37 4.70 -23.82
C GLY A 120 4.26 4.95 -22.59
N ASP A 121 3.77 4.72 -21.37
CA ASP A 121 4.61 4.64 -20.18
C ASP A 121 5.24 3.25 -20.03
N THR A 122 6.53 3.23 -19.72
CA THR A 122 7.30 2.01 -19.49
C THR A 122 7.97 2.08 -18.12
N VAL A 123 8.26 0.91 -17.53
CA VAL A 123 8.94 0.83 -16.21
C VAL A 123 10.30 1.55 -16.22
N ASP A 124 11.02 1.53 -17.35
CA ASP A 124 12.31 2.24 -17.47
C ASP A 124 12.15 3.76 -17.56
N LYS A 125 11.17 4.24 -18.34
CA LYS A 125 10.82 5.67 -18.41
C LYS A 125 10.41 6.17 -17.03
N ILE A 126 9.49 5.48 -16.36
CA ILE A 126 8.99 5.89 -15.04
C ILE A 126 10.06 5.84 -13.96
N ARG A 127 10.94 4.82 -13.95
CA ARG A 127 12.10 4.78 -13.05
C ARG A 127 13.01 5.98 -13.29
N LYS A 128 13.40 6.22 -14.55
CA LYS A 128 14.37 7.27 -14.89
C LYS A 128 13.84 8.67 -14.56
N ASP A 129 12.59 8.94 -14.93
CA ASP A 129 12.06 10.31 -14.97
C ASP A 129 11.43 10.73 -13.63
N TYR A 130 10.89 9.79 -12.84
CA TYR A 130 10.17 10.09 -11.59
C TYR A 130 10.76 9.42 -10.34
N TYR A 131 11.29 8.20 -10.46
CA TYR A 131 11.74 7.40 -9.32
C TYR A 131 13.17 6.84 -9.50
N PRO A 132 14.21 7.68 -9.67
CA PRO A 132 15.56 7.24 -10.04
C PRO A 132 16.22 6.31 -9.01
N ASN A 133 15.73 6.33 -7.76
CA ASN A 133 16.20 5.49 -6.66
C ASN A 133 15.33 4.23 -6.42
N ALA A 134 14.29 3.98 -7.24
CA ALA A 134 13.45 2.81 -7.09
C ALA A 134 14.21 1.52 -7.44
N LYS A 135 14.00 0.47 -6.65
CA LYS A 135 14.70 -0.81 -6.81
C LYS A 135 14.06 -1.62 -7.93
N GLU A 136 14.83 -2.00 -8.94
CA GLU A 136 14.37 -2.97 -9.94
C GLU A 136 14.09 -4.34 -9.30
N ILE A 137 12.94 -4.92 -9.64
CA ILE A 137 12.47 -6.22 -9.18
C ILE A 137 11.72 -6.95 -10.30
N THR A 138 11.39 -8.22 -10.10
CA THR A 138 10.53 -9.01 -10.98
C THR A 138 9.30 -9.45 -10.21
N VAL A 139 8.11 -9.30 -10.79
CA VAL A 139 6.84 -9.85 -10.26
C VAL A 139 6.23 -10.75 -11.33
N ALA A 140 6.02 -12.03 -11.01
CA ALA A 140 5.45 -13.02 -11.94
C ALA A 140 6.05 -12.94 -13.37
N SER A 141 7.38 -12.98 -13.45
CA SER A 141 8.18 -12.84 -14.69
C SER A 141 8.09 -11.49 -15.42
N ARG A 142 7.30 -10.52 -14.94
CA ARG A 142 7.24 -9.16 -15.49
C ARG A 142 8.25 -8.24 -14.80
N LYS A 143 8.85 -7.33 -15.59
CA LYS A 143 9.74 -6.27 -15.09
C LYS A 143 8.95 -5.29 -14.23
N ALA A 144 9.50 -4.94 -13.07
CA ALA A 144 8.86 -4.04 -12.13
C ALA A 144 9.88 -3.17 -11.38
N ILE A 145 9.40 -2.12 -10.73
CA ILE A 145 10.16 -1.29 -9.79
C ILE A 145 9.43 -1.17 -8.46
N LYS A 146 10.18 -1.28 -7.38
CA LYS A 146 9.71 -1.06 -6.01
C LYS A 146 10.10 0.35 -5.58
N ILE A 147 9.08 1.19 -5.37
CA ILE A 147 9.24 2.58 -4.92
C ILE A 147 9.29 2.60 -3.38
N SER A 148 8.45 1.80 -2.73
CA SER A 148 8.43 1.61 -1.27
C SER A 148 7.98 0.19 -0.91
N GLU A 149 7.92 -0.15 0.37
CA GLU A 149 7.31 -1.40 0.84
C GLU A 149 5.81 -1.52 0.49
N SER A 150 5.15 -0.39 0.22
CA SER A 150 3.72 -0.30 -0.06
C SER A 150 3.39 0.19 -1.47
N HIS A 151 4.37 0.34 -2.38
CA HIS A 151 4.15 0.81 -3.75
C HIS A 151 5.14 0.16 -4.75
N VAL A 152 4.58 -0.53 -5.75
CA VAL A 152 5.30 -1.18 -6.87
C VAL A 152 4.65 -0.80 -8.21
N ILE A 153 5.45 -0.60 -9.25
CA ILE A 153 4.99 -0.42 -10.64
C ILE A 153 5.46 -1.61 -11.49
N ILE A 154 4.56 -2.22 -12.26
CA ILE A 154 4.80 -3.44 -13.04
C ILE A 154 4.50 -3.20 -14.53
N SER A 155 5.30 -3.76 -15.43
CA SER A 155 5.01 -3.82 -16.87
C SER A 155 3.93 -4.86 -17.17
N ILE A 156 2.87 -4.43 -17.84
CA ILE A 156 1.76 -5.26 -18.32
C ILE A 156 1.99 -5.63 -19.78
N SER A 157 2.41 -4.65 -20.58
CA SER A 157 2.87 -4.81 -21.96
C SER A 157 4.16 -4.01 -22.17
N SER A 158 4.62 -3.93 -23.41
CA SER A 158 5.70 -3.03 -23.84
C SER A 158 5.39 -1.54 -23.67
N ASP A 159 4.11 -1.17 -23.59
CA ASP A 159 3.61 0.21 -23.62
C ASP A 159 2.57 0.52 -22.52
N ARG A 160 2.31 -0.40 -21.59
CA ARG A 160 1.36 -0.25 -20.49
C ARG A 160 1.97 -0.75 -19.19
N ILE A 161 1.80 0.04 -18.14
CA ILE A 161 2.18 -0.28 -16.77
C ILE A 161 0.95 -0.34 -15.85
N MET A 162 1.11 -0.99 -14.71
CA MET A 162 0.19 -0.93 -13.59
C MET A 162 0.93 -0.45 -12.34
N ASN A 163 0.36 0.55 -11.69
CA ASN A 163 0.74 0.99 -10.35
C ASN A 163 -0.05 0.16 -9.35
N ILE A 164 0.61 -0.34 -8.31
CA ILE A 164 -0.02 -1.07 -7.20
C ILE A 164 0.45 -0.46 -5.90
N SER A 165 -0.49 -0.06 -5.03
CA SER A 165 -0.19 0.40 -3.68
C SER A 165 -1.05 -0.31 -2.63
N GLY A 166 -0.53 -0.54 -1.43
CA GLY A 166 -1.33 -1.12 -0.35
C GLY A 166 -0.55 -1.81 0.77
N GLN A 167 -1.31 -2.37 1.70
CA GLN A 167 -0.86 -3.23 2.78
C GLN A 167 -0.59 -4.66 2.27
N ASN A 168 0.26 -5.41 2.98
CA ASN A 168 0.61 -6.81 2.66
C ASN A 168 1.08 -7.06 1.22
N LEU A 169 1.60 -6.01 0.56
CA LEU A 169 1.91 -6.00 -0.87
C LEU A 169 2.81 -7.17 -1.29
N SER A 170 3.85 -7.49 -0.52
CA SER A 170 4.74 -8.63 -0.81
C SER A 170 4.02 -10.00 -0.83
N GLN A 171 3.00 -10.20 0.02
CA GLN A 171 2.20 -11.45 0.01
C GLN A 171 1.25 -11.47 -1.19
N ILE A 172 0.59 -10.35 -1.48
CA ILE A 172 -0.31 -10.20 -2.63
C ILE A 172 0.44 -10.44 -3.94
N LEU A 173 1.60 -9.78 -4.13
CA LEU A 173 2.46 -9.94 -5.32
C LEU A 173 2.96 -11.37 -5.52
N ALA A 174 3.12 -12.17 -4.46
CA ALA A 174 3.47 -13.58 -4.56
C ALA A 174 2.34 -14.46 -5.14
N THR A 175 1.11 -13.94 -5.25
CA THR A 175 -0.06 -14.63 -5.82
C THR A 175 -0.42 -14.16 -7.23
N PHE A 176 0.28 -13.16 -7.77
CA PHE A 176 0.01 -12.62 -9.11
C PHE A 176 0.34 -13.63 -10.21
N ARG A 177 -0.53 -13.69 -11.21
CA ARG A 177 -0.33 -14.35 -12.50
C ARG A 177 -0.84 -13.43 -13.59
N PHE A 178 0.01 -13.07 -14.55
CA PHE A 178 -0.43 -12.33 -15.74
C PHE A 178 -1.12 -13.27 -16.72
N LEU A 179 -2.10 -12.74 -17.45
CA LEU A 179 -2.79 -13.41 -18.53
C LEU A 179 -2.18 -12.87 -19.83
N ASP A 180 -1.33 -13.69 -20.45
CA ASP A 180 -0.54 -13.37 -21.64
C ASP A 180 -1.36 -13.54 -22.93
#